data_AF-A0A352MAN2-F1
#
_entry.id   AF-A0A352MAN2-F1
#
_cell.length_a   1.000
_cell.length_b   1.000
_cell.length_c   1.000
_cell.angle_alpha   90.00
_cell.angle_beta   90.00
_cell.angle_gamma   90.00
#
_symmetry.space_group_name_H-M   'P 1'
#
loop_
_entity.id
_entity.type
_entity.pdbx_description
1 polymer ?
#
loop_
_entity_poly.entity_id
_entity_poly.type
_entity_poly.pdbx_seq_one_letter_code
_entity_poly.pdbx_strand_id
1 'polypeptide(L)'
;QNWVTAFSAKNQWPTKLIAASLRHYNQLELLAGTDVFTMPPKVAAAGRKSLTGKFSIRTHENYDVSIYPSAKDAGIEKFWEVDDKVLSLAQRLNQKMPATGQELVRIAQEEGCEDMFPSLSKEEKAIISGDGKIPVFSKWQKKISDGKIAPDTLLTLAGLASFTADQAMLDQRIMNIIE
;
A
#
# COMPACT_ATOMS: atom_id res chain seq x y z
N GLN A 1 5.58 -5.11 13.54
CA GLN A 1 4.69 -6.00 12.77
C GLN A 1 3.90 -7.02 13.62
N ASN A 2 4.10 -7.07 14.95
CA ASN A 2 3.43 -8.04 15.84
C ASN A 2 1.89 -8.02 15.78
N TRP A 3 1.30 -6.89 15.42
CA TRP A 3 -0.14 -6.74 15.26
C TRP A 3 -0.71 -7.65 14.17
N VAL A 4 0.01 -7.90 13.06
CA VAL A 4 -0.45 -8.82 11.99
C VAL A 4 -0.66 -10.22 12.55
N THR A 5 0.34 -10.76 13.26
CA THR A 5 0.27 -12.08 13.88
C THR A 5 -0.82 -12.14 14.95
N ALA A 6 -0.93 -11.10 15.78
CA ALA A 6 -1.95 -11.03 16.83
C ALA A 6 -3.38 -10.96 16.28
N PHE A 7 -3.60 -10.24 15.17
CA PHE A 7 -4.89 -10.18 14.49
C PHE A 7 -5.20 -11.47 13.74
N SER A 8 -4.22 -12.00 13.00
CA SER A 8 -4.31 -13.26 12.26
C SER A 8 -4.71 -14.44 13.17
N ALA A 9 -4.20 -14.50 14.40
CA ALA A 9 -4.54 -15.52 15.38
C ALA A 9 -6.02 -15.52 15.81
N LYS A 10 -6.76 -14.42 15.58
CA LYS A 10 -8.20 -14.31 15.89
C LYS A 10 -9.09 -14.72 14.72
N ASN A 11 -8.52 -14.90 13.53
CA ASN A 11 -9.27 -15.25 12.34
C ASN A 11 -9.54 -16.76 12.31
N GLN A 12 -10.67 -17.15 11.69
CA GLN A 12 -10.95 -18.58 11.43
C GLN A 12 -9.82 -19.21 10.58
N TRP A 13 -9.22 -18.42 9.70
CA TRP A 13 -8.09 -18.81 8.85
C TRP A 13 -6.93 -17.85 9.11
N PRO A 14 -5.85 -18.30 9.75
CA PRO A 14 -4.66 -17.48 9.95
C PRO A 14 -4.06 -17.05 8.61
N THR A 15 -3.67 -15.78 8.52
CA THR A 15 -2.89 -15.22 7.41
C THR A 15 -1.39 -15.33 7.68
N LYS A 16 -0.61 -15.35 6.60
CA LYS A 16 0.85 -15.40 6.62
C LYS A 16 1.45 -14.04 6.27
N LEU A 17 2.51 -13.65 6.95
CA LEU A 17 3.29 -12.46 6.65
C LEU A 17 4.21 -12.72 5.46
N ILE A 18 3.99 -12.01 4.36
CA ILE A 18 4.73 -12.17 3.12
C ILE A 18 5.74 -11.03 2.97
N ALA A 19 7.03 -11.37 2.88
CA ALA A 19 8.07 -10.48 2.39
C ALA A 19 8.13 -10.56 0.87
N ALA A 20 7.68 -9.51 0.19
CA ALA A 20 7.62 -9.44 -1.27
C ALA A 20 8.55 -8.38 -1.86
N SER A 21 8.74 -8.43 -3.18
CA SER A 21 9.49 -7.42 -3.94
C SER A 21 10.94 -7.25 -3.50
N LEU A 22 11.59 -8.33 -3.04
CA LEU A 22 13.00 -8.28 -2.64
C LEU A 22 13.87 -7.88 -3.84
N ARG A 23 14.71 -6.87 -3.65
CA ARG A 23 15.62 -6.33 -4.67
C ARG A 23 17.09 -6.63 -4.38
N HIS A 24 17.43 -6.96 -3.14
CA HIS A 24 18.79 -7.27 -2.73
C HIS A 24 18.84 -8.40 -1.70
N TYR A 25 19.93 -9.17 -1.69
CA TYR A 25 20.02 -10.40 -0.88
C TYR A 25 20.10 -10.15 0.62
N ASN A 26 20.64 -9.01 1.06
CA ASN A 26 20.69 -8.65 2.48
C ASN A 26 19.29 -8.54 3.11
N GLN A 27 18.25 -8.26 2.31
CA GLN A 27 16.87 -8.19 2.80
C GLN A 27 16.37 -9.55 3.32
N LEU A 28 16.98 -10.67 2.92
CA LEU A 28 16.65 -11.99 3.46
C LEU A 28 16.98 -12.09 4.95
N GLU A 29 18.09 -11.48 5.37
CA GLU A 29 18.48 -11.43 6.77
C GLU A 29 17.66 -10.39 7.53
N LEU A 30 17.47 -9.19 6.96
CA LEU A 30 16.70 -8.11 7.60
C LEU A 30 15.22 -8.48 7.84
N LEU A 31 14.65 -9.32 6.98
CA LEU A 31 13.25 -9.77 7.07
C LEU A 31 13.14 -11.20 7.61
N ALA A 32 14.21 -11.74 8.19
CA ALA A 32 14.19 -13.09 8.75
C ALA A 32 13.09 -13.22 9.82
N GLY A 33 12.28 -14.27 9.72
CA GLY A 33 11.11 -14.51 10.58
C GLY A 33 9.76 -14.22 9.93
N THR A 34 9.72 -13.67 8.71
CA THR A 34 8.48 -13.67 7.89
C THR A 34 8.14 -15.09 7.40
N ASP A 35 6.85 -15.38 7.19
CA ASP A 35 6.38 -16.72 6.83
C ASP A 35 6.70 -17.13 5.39
N VAL A 36 6.66 -16.17 4.45
CA VAL A 36 6.85 -16.43 3.02
C VAL A 36 7.72 -15.34 2.40
N PHE A 37 8.75 -15.76 1.66
CA PHE A 37 9.50 -14.87 0.77
C PHE A 37 9.05 -15.05 -0.67
N THR A 38 8.70 -13.95 -1.33
CA THR A 38 8.60 -13.90 -2.79
C THR A 38 9.75 -13.05 -3.32
N MET A 39 10.70 -13.69 -4.01
CA MET A 39 11.93 -13.03 -4.45
C MET A 39 12.31 -13.42 -5.88
N PRO A 40 12.97 -12.54 -6.65
CA PRO A 40 13.55 -12.89 -7.94
C PRO A 40 14.63 -13.98 -7.81
N PRO A 41 14.75 -14.91 -8.78
CA PRO A 41 15.80 -15.95 -8.74
C PRO A 41 17.22 -15.39 -8.59
N LYS A 42 17.49 -14.19 -9.14
CA LYS A 42 18.77 -13.49 -9.00
C LYS A 42 19.09 -13.15 -7.54
N VAL A 43 18.10 -12.71 -6.76
CA VAL A 43 18.26 -12.39 -5.34
C VAL A 43 18.52 -13.66 -4.54
N ALA A 44 17.78 -14.73 -4.81
CA ALA A 44 18.00 -16.04 -4.19
C ALA A 44 19.42 -16.57 -4.44
N ALA A 45 19.88 -16.51 -5.69
CA ALA A 45 21.23 -16.94 -6.07
C ALA A 45 22.33 -16.11 -5.40
N ALA A 46 22.12 -14.78 -5.28
CA ALA A 46 23.06 -13.90 -4.58
C ALA A 46 23.09 -14.18 -3.06
N GLY A 47 21.92 -14.42 -2.45
CA GLY A 47 21.82 -14.80 -1.04
C GLY A 47 22.54 -16.10 -0.73
N ARG A 48 22.34 -17.14 -1.56
CA ARG A 48 23.01 -18.44 -1.40
C ARG A 48 24.54 -18.34 -1.43
N LYS A 49 25.10 -17.39 -2.18
CA LYS A 49 26.56 -17.18 -2.30
C LYS A 49 27.12 -16.35 -1.15
N SER A 50 26.35 -15.39 -0.66
CA SER A 50 26.87 -14.30 0.19
C SER A 50 26.49 -14.43 1.66
N LEU A 51 25.38 -15.11 1.96
CA LEU A 51 24.87 -15.24 3.33
C LEU A 51 25.38 -16.52 3.98
N THR A 52 25.60 -16.46 5.29
CA THR A 52 26.07 -17.58 6.10
C THR A 52 25.01 -18.67 6.29
N GLY A 53 23.74 -18.37 6.02
CA GLY A 53 22.59 -19.22 6.28
C GLY A 53 22.16 -19.29 7.75
N LYS A 54 22.86 -18.57 8.65
CA LYS A 54 22.52 -18.50 10.07
C LYS A 54 21.61 -17.29 10.32
N PHE A 55 20.31 -17.48 10.14
CA PHE A 55 19.32 -16.44 10.36
C PHE A 55 18.83 -16.40 11.81
N SER A 56 18.57 -15.20 12.32
CA SER A 56 17.85 -14.97 13.57
C SER A 56 16.52 -14.27 13.27
N ILE A 57 15.50 -14.45 14.09
CA ILE A 57 14.23 -13.75 13.93
C ILE A 57 14.45 -12.25 14.13
N ARG A 58 13.92 -11.44 13.20
CA ARG A 58 14.03 -9.97 13.14
C ARG A 58 12.66 -9.28 13.16
N THR A 59 11.57 -10.02 13.35
CA THR A 59 10.18 -9.47 13.33
C THR A 59 9.89 -8.46 14.44
N HIS A 60 10.76 -8.38 15.45
CA HIS A 60 10.72 -7.42 16.55
C HIS A 60 11.71 -6.27 16.41
N GLU A 61 12.46 -6.22 15.30
CA GLU A 61 13.40 -5.14 15.01
C GLU A 61 12.64 -3.96 14.37
N ASN A 62 12.77 -2.79 14.99
CA ASN A 62 12.28 -1.54 14.45
C ASN A 62 13.45 -0.85 13.76
N TYR A 63 13.39 -0.75 12.44
CA TYR A 63 14.41 -0.06 11.65
C TYR A 63 14.11 1.43 11.63
N ASP A 64 15.10 2.24 11.98
CA ASP A 64 14.99 3.69 11.90
C ASP A 64 14.87 4.14 10.43
N VAL A 65 13.84 4.93 10.15
CA VAL A 65 13.61 5.51 8.83
C VAL A 65 14.09 6.96 8.85
N SER A 66 15.19 7.24 8.15
CA SER A 66 15.68 8.60 7.94
C SER A 66 14.96 9.23 6.74
N ILE A 67 14.16 10.26 7.00
CA ILE A 67 13.46 11.02 5.95
C ILE A 67 14.28 12.28 5.64
N TYR A 68 14.48 12.56 4.35
CA TYR A 68 15.13 13.80 3.92
C TYR A 68 14.31 15.03 4.33
N PRO A 69 14.93 16.15 4.73
CA PRO A 69 14.22 17.38 5.07
C PRO A 69 13.26 17.88 3.98
N SER A 70 13.58 17.62 2.71
CA SER A 70 12.74 17.99 1.56
C SER A 70 11.44 17.18 1.45
N ALA A 71 11.34 16.04 2.13
CA ALA A 71 10.14 15.21 2.18
C ALA A 71 9.31 15.48 3.44
N LYS A 72 9.67 16.50 4.22
CA LYS A 72 8.83 16.99 5.31
C LYS A 72 7.47 17.41 4.73
N ASP A 73 6.40 16.96 5.39
CA ASP A 73 5.00 17.18 4.98
C ASP A 73 4.55 16.44 3.71
N ALA A 74 5.38 15.52 3.18
CA ALA A 74 5.00 14.70 2.04
C ALA A 74 4.17 13.46 2.42
N GLY A 75 3.85 13.27 3.70
CA GLY A 75 3.02 12.17 4.19
C GLY A 75 3.59 10.77 3.92
N ILE A 76 4.92 10.66 3.79
CA ILE A 76 5.61 9.44 3.36
C ILE A 76 5.44 8.32 4.40
N GLU A 77 5.29 8.68 5.66
CA GLU A 77 5.02 7.73 6.75
C GLU A 77 3.77 6.87 6.53
N LYS A 78 2.78 7.39 5.77
CA LYS A 78 1.57 6.67 5.39
C LYS A 78 1.82 5.40 4.56
N PHE A 79 3.02 5.21 4.02
CA PHE A 79 3.38 3.98 3.30
C PHE A 79 3.67 2.79 4.21
N TRP A 80 4.00 3.00 5.49
CA TRP A 80 4.40 1.92 6.39
C TRP A 80 3.80 2.01 7.79
N GLU A 81 3.36 3.19 8.23
CA GLU A 81 2.76 3.34 9.56
C GLU A 81 1.35 2.74 9.59
N VAL A 82 1.10 1.96 10.63
CA VAL A 82 -0.21 1.40 10.95
C VAL A 82 -0.55 1.87 12.35
N ASP A 83 -1.34 2.93 12.42
CA ASP A 83 -1.77 3.55 13.67
C ASP A 83 -3.02 2.84 14.26
N ASP A 84 -3.43 3.28 15.44
CA ASP A 84 -4.58 2.71 16.14
C ASP A 84 -5.90 2.89 15.38
N LYS A 85 -6.02 3.89 14.50
CA LYS A 85 -7.21 4.11 13.67
C LYS A 85 -7.31 3.04 12.60
N VAL A 86 -6.20 2.72 11.93
CA VAL A 86 -6.14 1.62 10.95
C VAL A 86 -6.45 0.29 11.62
N LEU A 87 -5.92 0.05 12.83
CA LEU A 87 -6.23 -1.15 13.61
C LEU A 87 -7.71 -1.22 14.00
N SER A 88 -8.32 -0.10 14.40
CA SER A 88 -9.75 -0.03 14.76
C SER A 88 -10.64 -0.29 13.54
N LEU A 89 -10.31 0.30 12.40
CA LEU A 89 -10.96 0.02 11.11
C LEU A 89 -10.89 -1.47 10.78
N ALA A 90 -9.71 -2.09 10.86
CA ALA A 90 -9.55 -3.52 10.60
C ALA A 90 -10.41 -4.39 11.54
N GLN A 91 -10.47 -4.06 12.83
CA GLN A 91 -11.31 -4.79 13.79
C GLN A 91 -12.80 -4.67 13.45
N ARG A 92 -13.26 -3.46 13.13
CA ARG A 92 -14.66 -3.20 12.79
C ARG A 92 -15.10 -3.94 11.54
N LEU A 93 -14.26 -3.94 10.50
CA LEU A 93 -14.51 -4.68 9.26
C LEU A 93 -14.50 -6.20 9.47
N ASN A 94 -13.65 -6.70 10.38
CA ASN A 94 -13.61 -8.13 10.72
C ASN A 94 -14.87 -8.58 11.50
N GLN A 95 -15.44 -7.71 12.34
CA GLN A 95 -16.67 -8.01 13.08
C GLN A 95 -17.90 -8.00 12.17
N LYS A 96 -17.97 -7.05 11.24
CA LYS A 96 -19.08 -6.92 10.29
C LYS A 96 -18.58 -6.36 8.97
N MET A 97 -18.59 -7.23 7.95
CA MET A 97 -18.26 -6.82 6.60
C MET A 97 -19.36 -5.87 6.05
N PRO A 98 -18.99 -4.73 5.45
CA PRO A 98 -19.96 -3.83 4.83
C PRO A 98 -20.60 -4.48 3.60
N ALA A 99 -21.88 -4.17 3.36
CA ALA A 99 -22.62 -4.68 2.20
C ALA A 99 -22.28 -3.92 0.91
N THR A 100 -21.81 -2.67 1.02
CA THR A 100 -21.51 -1.81 -0.13
C THR A 100 -20.20 -1.06 0.05
N GLY A 101 -19.64 -0.59 -1.08
CA GLY A 101 -18.48 0.30 -1.05
C GLY A 101 -18.75 1.62 -0.33
N GLN A 102 -19.97 2.18 -0.41
CA GLN A 102 -20.28 3.41 0.34
C GLN A 102 -20.28 3.19 1.85
N GLU A 103 -20.75 2.02 2.30
CA GLU A 103 -20.69 1.66 3.72
C GLU A 103 -19.25 1.52 4.20
N LEU A 104 -18.36 0.90 3.41
CA LEU A 104 -16.92 0.84 3.70
C LEU A 104 -16.31 2.23 3.86
N VAL A 105 -16.56 3.14 2.90
CA VAL A 105 -16.05 4.52 2.94
C VAL A 105 -16.53 5.25 4.19
N ARG A 106 -17.82 5.13 4.52
CA ARG A 106 -18.38 5.74 5.73
C ARG A 106 -17.70 5.20 6.99
N ILE A 107 -17.54 3.88 7.11
CA ILE A 107 -16.86 3.26 8.26
C ILE A 107 -15.42 3.78 8.37
N ALA A 108 -14.66 3.83 7.27
CA ALA A 108 -13.30 4.35 7.30
C ALA A 108 -13.23 5.81 7.77
N GLN A 109 -14.15 6.65 7.33
CA GLN A 109 -14.24 8.04 7.78
C GLN A 109 -14.58 8.16 9.27
N GLU A 110 -15.52 7.34 9.77
CA GLU A 110 -15.89 7.29 11.19
C GLU A 110 -14.71 6.85 12.09
N GLU A 111 -13.85 5.95 11.60
CA GLU A 111 -12.63 5.53 12.30
C GLU A 111 -11.45 6.52 12.14
N GLY A 112 -11.64 7.60 11.38
CA GLY A 112 -10.62 8.62 11.16
C GLY A 112 -9.58 8.28 10.08
N CYS A 113 -9.89 7.34 9.19
CA CYS A 113 -9.12 6.92 8.02
C CYS A 113 -9.68 7.55 6.72
N GLU A 114 -10.06 8.83 6.76
CA GLU A 114 -10.59 9.56 5.59
C GLU A 114 -9.57 9.62 4.44
N ASP A 115 -8.28 9.66 4.75
CA ASP A 115 -7.17 9.71 3.81
C ASP A 115 -7.02 8.44 2.94
N MET A 116 -7.51 7.29 3.43
CA MET A 116 -7.61 6.04 2.67
C MET A 116 -8.76 6.06 1.65
N PHE A 117 -9.85 6.75 1.97
CA PHE A 117 -11.05 6.83 1.14
C PHE A 117 -11.56 8.28 1.00
N PRO A 118 -10.80 9.14 0.31
CA PRO A 118 -11.07 10.56 0.21
C PRO A 118 -12.29 10.85 -0.66
N SER A 119 -13.05 11.87 -0.28
CA SER A 119 -14.07 12.45 -1.17
C SER A 119 -13.41 13.41 -2.17
N LEU A 120 -13.43 13.04 -3.44
CA LEU A 120 -12.81 13.83 -4.51
C LEU A 120 -13.84 14.59 -5.34
N SER A 121 -13.55 15.86 -5.64
CA SER A 121 -14.33 16.66 -6.59
C SER A 121 -14.18 16.13 -8.02
N LYS A 122 -15.01 16.64 -8.95
CA LYS A 122 -14.88 16.27 -10.37
C LYS A 122 -13.55 16.75 -10.96
N GLU A 123 -13.12 17.94 -10.56
CA GLU A 123 -11.88 18.58 -10.98
C GLU A 123 -10.68 17.77 -10.49
N GLU A 124 -10.73 17.29 -9.24
CA GLU A 124 -9.68 16.46 -8.66
C GLU A 124 -9.55 15.12 -9.37
N LYS A 125 -10.69 14.48 -9.70
CA LYS A 125 -10.69 13.26 -10.52
C LYS A 125 -10.08 13.50 -11.90
N ALA A 126 -10.37 14.65 -12.52
CA ALA A 126 -9.78 15.02 -13.80
C ALA A 126 -8.26 15.24 -13.69
N ILE A 127 -7.78 15.84 -12.60
CA ILE A 127 -6.33 16.00 -12.34
C ILE A 127 -5.66 14.62 -12.24
N ILE A 128 -6.20 13.70 -11.43
CA ILE A 128 -5.64 12.34 -11.30
C ILE A 128 -5.59 11.64 -12.66
N SER A 129 -6.67 11.73 -13.44
CA SER A 129 -6.73 11.11 -14.75
C SER A 129 -5.76 11.72 -15.76
N GLY A 130 -5.43 13.01 -15.63
CA GLY A 130 -4.51 13.71 -16.52
C GLY A 130 -3.03 13.52 -16.20
N ASP A 131 -2.69 13.20 -14.95
CA ASP A 131 -1.29 13.04 -14.50
C ASP A 131 -0.66 11.69 -14.87
N GLY A 132 -1.46 10.73 -15.35
CA GLY A 132 -1.00 9.39 -15.72
C GLY A 132 -0.73 8.50 -14.50
N LYS A 133 0.31 7.66 -14.56
CA LYS A 133 0.59 6.61 -13.55
C LYS A 133 1.14 7.14 -12.23
N ILE A 134 1.71 8.35 -12.21
CA ILE A 134 2.34 8.94 -11.03
C ILE A 134 1.77 10.36 -10.84
N PRO A 135 0.98 10.62 -9.79
CA PRO A 135 0.43 11.95 -9.52
C PRO A 135 1.51 13.00 -9.26
N VAL A 136 1.25 14.24 -9.67
CA VAL A 136 2.17 15.36 -9.44
C VAL A 136 2.03 15.90 -8.02
N PHE A 137 3.03 15.66 -7.17
CA PHE A 137 3.02 16.02 -5.74
C PHE A 137 2.57 17.47 -5.45
N SER A 138 3.06 18.45 -6.20
CA SER A 138 2.76 19.87 -5.96
C SER A 138 1.26 20.20 -6.08
N LYS A 139 0.48 19.41 -6.82
CA LYS A 139 -0.98 19.58 -6.91
C LYS A 139 -1.73 19.08 -5.68
N TRP A 140 -1.11 18.20 -4.89
CA TRP A 140 -1.73 17.49 -3.76
C TRP A 140 -1.12 17.82 -2.41
N GLN A 141 0.03 18.52 -2.37
CA GLN A 141 0.78 18.84 -1.16
C GLN A 141 -0.10 19.38 -0.02
N LYS A 142 -1.01 20.30 -0.33
CA LYS A 142 -1.93 20.84 0.69
C LYS A 142 -2.85 19.77 1.28
N LYS A 143 -3.50 18.96 0.44
CA LYS A 143 -4.38 17.88 0.93
C LYS A 143 -3.62 16.78 1.67
N ILE A 144 -2.38 16.50 1.28
CA ILE A 144 -1.51 15.54 1.98
C ILE A 144 -1.17 16.07 3.38
N SER A 145 -0.68 17.31 3.47
CA SER A 145 -0.36 17.94 4.76
C SER A 145 -1.58 18.14 5.66
N ASP A 146 -2.76 18.39 5.09
CA ASP A 146 -4.03 18.47 5.82
C ASP A 146 -4.56 17.09 6.26
N GLY A 147 -3.87 15.98 5.92
CA GLY A 147 -4.31 14.61 6.22
C GLY A 147 -5.60 14.21 5.49
N LYS A 148 -5.93 14.87 4.39
CA LYS A 148 -7.15 14.63 3.60
C LYS A 148 -6.98 13.59 2.51
N ILE A 149 -5.74 13.26 2.16
CA ILE A 149 -5.43 12.19 1.24
C ILE A 149 -4.02 11.67 1.51
N ALA A 150 -3.86 10.35 1.55
CA ALA A 150 -2.54 9.74 1.69
C ALA A 150 -1.84 9.68 0.32
N PRO A 151 -0.50 9.81 0.25
CA PRO A 151 0.25 9.57 -0.98
C PRO A 151 0.02 8.17 -1.56
N ASP A 152 -0.14 7.15 -0.71
CA ASP A 152 -0.46 5.78 -1.12
C ASP A 152 -1.83 5.67 -1.80
N THR A 153 -2.85 6.34 -1.23
CA THR A 153 -4.17 6.47 -1.83
C THR A 153 -4.10 7.14 -3.19
N LEU A 154 -3.30 8.21 -3.33
CA LEU A 154 -3.10 8.90 -4.60
C LEU A 154 -2.49 8.00 -5.67
N LEU A 155 -1.47 7.21 -5.32
CA LEU A 155 -0.87 6.24 -6.25
C LEU A 155 -1.87 5.17 -6.68
N THR A 156 -2.70 4.68 -5.76
CA THR A 156 -3.78 3.73 -6.06
C THR A 156 -4.80 4.33 -7.02
N LEU A 157 -5.25 5.56 -6.77
CA LEU A 157 -6.23 6.26 -7.62
C LEU A 157 -5.66 6.57 -9.01
N ALA A 158 -4.41 7.02 -9.10
CA ALA A 158 -3.73 7.25 -10.38
C ALA A 158 -3.52 5.95 -11.17
N GLY A 159 -3.15 4.86 -10.47
CA GLY A 159 -3.07 3.53 -11.06
C GLY A 159 -4.40 3.09 -11.68
N LEU A 160 -5.52 3.26 -10.95
CA LEU A 160 -6.86 2.93 -11.45
C LEU A 160 -7.27 3.80 -12.63
N ALA A 161 -7.01 5.10 -12.58
CA ALA A 161 -7.33 6.02 -13.67
C ALA A 161 -6.51 5.69 -14.94
N SER A 162 -5.21 5.44 -14.79
CA SER A 162 -4.35 5.02 -15.89
C SER A 162 -4.78 3.67 -16.48
N PHE A 163 -5.17 2.71 -15.63
CA PHE A 163 -5.68 1.41 -16.09
C PHE A 163 -6.97 1.57 -16.91
N THR A 164 -7.87 2.45 -16.47
CA THR A 164 -9.12 2.74 -17.20
C THR A 164 -8.83 3.32 -18.59
N ALA A 165 -7.86 4.24 -18.70
CA ALA A 165 -7.44 4.79 -19.99
C ALA A 165 -6.78 3.73 -20.88
N ASP A 166 -5.91 2.89 -20.32
CA ASP A 166 -5.27 1.77 -21.03
C ASP A 166 -6.32 0.77 -21.55
N GLN A 167 -7.35 0.48 -20.76
CA GLN A 167 -8.46 -0.39 -21.15
C GLN A 167 -9.27 0.21 -22.31
N ALA A 168 -9.61 1.50 -22.24
CA ALA A 168 -10.34 2.16 -23.33
C ALA A 168 -9.55 2.16 -24.65
N MET A 169 -8.23 2.34 -24.59
CA MET A 169 -7.36 2.24 -25.78
C MET A 169 -7.33 0.81 -26.34
N LEU A 170 -7.29 -0.20 -25.48
CA LEU A 170 -7.37 -1.60 -25.89
C LEU A 170 -8.72 -1.90 -26.56
N ASP A 171 -9.82 -1.47 -25.95
CA ASP A 171 -11.17 -1.66 -26.48
C ASP A 171 -11.30 -1.02 -27.86
N GLN A 172 -10.87 0.24 -28.02
CA GLN A 172 -10.88 0.92 -29.31
C GLN A 172 -10.04 0.19 -30.36
N ARG A 173 -8.89 -0.35 -29.97
CA ARG A 173 -8.03 -1.12 -30.87
C ARG A 173 -8.71 -2.42 -31.32
N ILE A 174 -9.41 -3.11 -30.42
CA ILE A 174 -10.16 -4.32 -30.75
C ILE A 174 -11.29 -3.98 -31.72
N MET A 175 -12.04 -2.91 -31.45
CA MET A 175 -13.12 -2.44 -32.34
C MET A 175 -12.61 -2.19 -33.77
N ASN A 176 -11.48 -1.50 -33.92
CA ASN A 176 -10.87 -1.23 -35.23
C ASN A 176 -10.37 -2.48 -35.99
N ILE A 177 -10.32 -3.65 -35.35
CA ILE A 177 -9.93 -4.92 -35.98
C ILE A 177 -11.15 -5.72 -36.42
N ILE A 178 -12.26 -5.62 -35.67
CA ILE A 178 -13.45 -6.46 -35.87
C ILE A 178 -14.57 -5.75 -36.65
N GLU A 179 -14.53 -4.42 -36.73
CA GLU A 179 -15.37 -3.58 -37.60
C GLU A 179 -14.62 -3.18 -38.87
#